data_AF-A0A7V9SFU6-F1
#
_entry.id   AF-A0A7V9SFU6-F1
#
_cell.length_a   1.000
_cell.length_b   1.000
_cell.length_c   1.000
_cell.angle_alpha   90.00
_cell.angle_beta   90.00
_cell.angle_gamma   90.00
#
_symmetry.space_group_name_H-M   'P 1'
#
loop_
_entity.id
_entity.type
_entity.pdbx_description
1 polymer ?
#
loop_
_entity_poly.entity_id
_entity_poly.type
_entity_poly.pdbx_seq_one_letter_code
_entity_poly.pdbx_strand_id
1 'polypeptide(L)'
;MPGLFFAIPAESIELGRRKVTVEEWLLLAAALNVPPPLLLLPLGVPDHVAITPNSEIHPHLALKWLVGRSPLATTDRKAIGTDEWYKNAEVLRLHQTLEELQDSALQTSAFLRHAEYLGDEERTAVERKNFAAALQKLWDLTIAMRRAGVEPPVMPDEWKEKMREIGIDTTGAG
;
A
#
# COMPACT_ATOMS: atom_id res chain seq x y z
N MET A 1 8.27 -24.58 -28.67
CA MET A 1 9.24 -23.91 -27.78
C MET A 1 9.03 -24.46 -26.38
N PRO A 2 9.81 -25.44 -25.90
CA PRO A 2 9.72 -25.91 -24.52
C PRO A 2 10.40 -24.88 -23.60
N GLY A 3 9.66 -24.39 -22.60
CA GLY A 3 10.15 -23.45 -21.61
C GLY A 3 11.14 -24.11 -20.65
N LEU A 4 12.35 -23.55 -20.55
CA LEU A 4 13.30 -23.90 -19.51
C LEU A 4 12.72 -23.45 -18.15
N PHE A 5 12.26 -24.39 -17.34
CA PHE A 5 12.17 -24.20 -15.90
C PHE A 5 13.57 -24.34 -15.33
N PHE A 6 14.20 -23.23 -14.96
CA PHE A 6 15.41 -23.26 -14.15
C PHE A 6 15.03 -23.78 -12.76
N ALA A 7 15.46 -25.01 -12.43
CA ALA A 7 15.34 -25.53 -11.09
C ALA A 7 16.23 -24.70 -10.15
N ILE A 8 15.61 -23.92 -9.27
CA ILE A 8 16.31 -23.17 -8.24
C ILE A 8 16.77 -24.17 -7.17
N PRO A 9 18.08 -24.31 -6.89
CA PRO A 9 18.57 -25.18 -5.83
C PRO A 9 18.29 -24.53 -4.47
N ALA A 10 17.14 -24.85 -3.87
CA ALA A 10 16.66 -24.34 -2.59
C ALA A 10 17.62 -24.67 -1.42
N GLU A 11 18.22 -25.86 -1.43
CA GLU A 11 19.14 -26.33 -0.37
C GLU A 11 20.34 -25.40 -0.14
N SER A 12 20.86 -24.78 -1.21
CA SER A 12 21.97 -23.83 -1.08
C SER A 12 21.55 -22.47 -0.52
N ILE A 13 20.28 -22.09 -0.69
CA ILE A 13 19.68 -20.89 -0.07
C ILE A 13 19.47 -21.13 1.42
N GLU A 14 18.83 -22.24 1.78
CA GLU A 14 18.46 -22.56 3.17
C GLU A 14 19.69 -22.67 4.06
N LEU A 15 20.79 -23.19 3.53
CA LEU A 15 22.07 -23.31 4.23
C LEU A 15 22.89 -22.01 4.26
N GLY A 16 22.37 -20.90 3.69
CA GLY A 16 23.07 -19.62 3.60
C GLY A 16 24.34 -19.64 2.75
N ARG A 17 24.54 -20.69 1.95
CA ARG A 17 25.76 -20.89 1.13
C ARG A 17 25.79 -20.05 -0.13
N ARG A 18 24.65 -19.44 -0.48
CA ARG A 18 24.53 -18.46 -1.57
C ARG A 18 23.60 -17.32 -1.17
N LYS A 19 23.78 -16.18 -1.83
CA LYS A 19 22.84 -15.07 -1.75
C LYS A 19 21.56 -15.39 -2.52
N VAL A 20 20.43 -14.87 -2.03
CA VAL A 20 19.14 -14.91 -2.72
C VAL A 20 18.99 -13.61 -3.50
N THR A 21 18.70 -13.71 -4.78
CA THR A 21 18.37 -12.53 -5.60
C THR A 21 16.93 -12.08 -5.32
N VAL A 22 16.61 -10.81 -5.64
CA VAL A 22 15.24 -10.29 -5.48
C VAL A 22 14.24 -11.11 -6.31
N GLU A 23 14.63 -11.51 -7.52
CA GLU A 23 13.79 -12.34 -8.40
C GLU A 23 13.48 -13.70 -7.77
N GLU A 24 14.49 -14.39 -7.25
CA GLU A 24 14.30 -15.69 -6.57
C GLU A 24 13.42 -15.55 -5.33
N TRP A 25 13.60 -14.48 -4.54
CA TRP A 25 12.76 -14.21 -3.38
C TRP A 25 11.29 -14.00 -3.76
N LEU A 26 11.01 -13.20 -4.80
CA LEU A 26 9.65 -12.98 -5.28
C LEU A 26 9.04 -14.24 -5.91
N LEU A 27 9.85 -15.04 -6.63
CA LEU A 27 9.39 -16.31 -7.18
C LEU A 27 9.03 -17.31 -6.07
N LEU A 28 9.84 -17.39 -5.01
CA LEU A 28 9.54 -18.22 -3.85
C LEU A 28 8.24 -17.76 -3.16
N ALA A 29 8.06 -16.45 -2.98
CA ALA A 29 6.83 -15.90 -2.39
C ALA A 29 5.60 -16.27 -3.22
N ALA A 30 5.69 -16.11 -4.55
CA ALA A 30 4.62 -16.48 -5.48
C ALA A 30 4.34 -17.99 -5.47
N ALA A 31 5.38 -18.84 -5.51
CA ALA A 31 5.24 -20.29 -5.51
C ALA A 31 4.62 -20.83 -4.21
N LEU A 32 4.93 -20.20 -3.08
CA LEU A 32 4.40 -20.55 -1.77
C LEU A 32 3.07 -19.86 -1.45
N ASN A 33 2.58 -18.98 -2.33
CA ASN A 33 1.38 -18.16 -2.13
C ASN A 33 1.40 -17.41 -0.78
N VAL A 34 2.53 -16.80 -0.44
CA VAL A 34 2.69 -15.96 0.76
C VAL A 34 3.12 -14.54 0.39
N PRO A 35 2.73 -13.52 1.17
CA PRO A 35 3.29 -12.18 1.02
C PRO A 35 4.83 -12.18 1.15
N PRO A 36 5.58 -11.52 0.26
CA PRO A 36 7.04 -11.54 0.30
C PRO A 36 7.69 -11.19 1.66
N PRO A 37 7.17 -10.22 2.44
CA PRO A 37 7.72 -9.92 3.77
C PRO A 37 7.71 -11.09 4.75
N LEU A 38 6.79 -12.06 4.61
CA LEU A 38 6.70 -13.22 5.50
C LEU A 38 7.86 -14.21 5.30
N LEU A 39 8.54 -14.16 4.15
CA LEU A 39 9.75 -14.96 3.93
C LEU A 39 10.99 -14.36 4.61
N LEU A 40 10.93 -13.08 5.01
CA LEU A 40 12.04 -12.37 5.65
C LEU A 40 11.83 -12.18 7.16
N LEU A 41 10.58 -12.03 7.58
CA LEU A 41 10.23 -11.65 8.94
C LEU A 41 9.37 -12.74 9.59
N PRO A 42 9.82 -13.35 10.71
CA PRO A 42 9.04 -14.29 11.50
C PRO A 42 7.99 -13.52 12.31
N LEU A 43 6.94 -13.04 11.63
CA LEU A 43 5.83 -12.36 12.28
C LEU A 43 5.08 -13.34 13.19
N GLY A 44 4.69 -12.86 14.38
CA GLY A 44 3.95 -13.66 15.37
C GLY A 44 4.83 -14.41 16.38
N VAL A 45 6.16 -14.33 16.26
CA VAL A 45 7.13 -14.82 17.25
C VAL A 45 7.72 -13.62 18.01
N PRO A 46 7.92 -13.71 19.34
CA PRO A 46 8.47 -12.61 20.14
C PRO A 46 9.97 -12.34 19.90
N ASP A 47 10.64 -13.16 19.10
CA ASP A 47 12.09 -13.10 18.92
C ASP A 47 12.52 -11.92 18.04
N HIS A 48 13.65 -11.30 18.40
CA HIS A 48 14.26 -10.24 17.61
C HIS A 48 14.93 -10.84 16.37
N VAL A 49 14.95 -10.07 15.28
CA VAL A 49 15.57 -10.47 14.02
C VAL A 49 16.67 -9.51 13.61
N ALA A 50 17.75 -10.08 13.09
CA ALA A 50 18.84 -9.33 12.48
C ALA A 50 18.36 -8.77 11.12
N ILE A 51 18.17 -7.44 11.05
CA ILE A 51 17.72 -6.76 9.82
C ILE A 51 18.90 -6.14 9.05
N THR A 52 19.90 -5.66 9.78
CA THR A 52 21.18 -5.20 9.22
C THR A 52 22.32 -5.71 10.10
N PRO A 53 23.59 -5.73 9.61
CA PRO A 53 24.71 -6.11 10.45
C PRO A 53 24.73 -5.31 11.75
N ASN A 54 24.76 -5.99 12.89
CA ASN A 54 24.73 -5.41 14.24
C ASN A 54 23.42 -4.70 14.62
N SER A 55 22.28 -5.05 13.99
CA SER A 55 20.96 -4.53 14.35
C SER A 55 19.95 -5.64 14.46
N GLU A 56 19.53 -5.92 15.69
CA GLU A 56 18.42 -6.80 16.01
C GLU A 56 17.21 -5.97 16.42
N ILE A 57 16.06 -6.23 15.81
CA ILE A 57 14.80 -5.53 16.14
C ILE A 57 13.61 -6.49 16.15
N HIS A 58 12.56 -6.08 16.84
CA HIS A 58 11.30 -6.80 16.82
C HIS A 58 10.73 -6.88 15.37
N PRO A 59 10.25 -8.04 14.89
CA PRO A 59 9.78 -8.24 13.51
C PRO A 59 8.72 -7.24 13.06
N HIS A 60 7.82 -6.82 13.96
CA HIS A 60 6.82 -5.78 13.68
C HIS A 60 7.44 -4.42 13.30
N LEU A 61 8.54 -4.03 13.95
CA LEU A 61 9.23 -2.77 13.63
C LEU A 61 9.94 -2.88 12.28
N ALA A 62 10.51 -4.05 11.98
CA ALA A 62 11.13 -4.33 10.70
C ALA A 62 10.11 -4.25 9.57
N LEU A 63 8.92 -4.81 9.78
CA LEU A 63 7.81 -4.71 8.83
C LEU A 63 7.42 -3.26 8.59
N LYS A 64 7.23 -2.46 9.65
CA LYS A 64 6.90 -1.03 9.52
C LYS A 64 7.94 -0.25 8.72
N TRP A 65 9.22 -0.56 8.90
CA TRP A 65 10.29 0.03 8.11
C TRP A 65 10.23 -0.41 6.65
N LEU A 66 10.10 -1.72 6.40
CA LEU A 66 10.04 -2.30 5.06
C LEU A 66 8.87 -1.73 4.23
N VAL A 67 7.72 -1.48 4.86
CA VAL A 67 6.53 -0.94 4.18
C VAL A 67 6.41 0.58 4.24
N GLY A 68 7.48 1.31 4.60
CA GLY A 68 7.47 2.78 4.57
C GLY A 68 6.57 3.44 5.63
N ARG A 69 6.20 2.74 6.71
CA ARG A 69 5.37 3.28 7.80
C ARG A 69 6.14 3.98 8.91
N SER A 70 7.33 3.51 9.26
CA SER A 70 8.17 4.15 10.29
C SER A 70 9.66 3.93 10.03
N PRO A 71 10.52 4.91 10.33
CA PRO A 71 11.96 4.75 10.18
C PRO A 71 12.48 3.66 11.13
N LEU A 72 13.61 3.05 10.76
CA LEU A 72 14.23 2.00 11.56
C LEU A 72 14.75 2.59 12.88
N ALA A 73 14.14 2.15 13.99
CA ALA A 73 14.60 2.45 15.34
C ALA A 73 14.83 1.12 16.08
N THR A 74 16.00 0.98 16.68
CA THR A 74 16.33 -0.16 17.58
C THR A 74 16.05 0.24 19.02
N THR A 75 15.90 -0.73 19.92
CA THR A 75 15.71 -0.49 21.36
C THR A 75 16.76 0.49 21.94
N ASP A 76 18.00 0.44 21.45
CA ASP A 76 19.12 1.20 21.99
C ASP A 76 19.56 2.41 21.12
N ARG A 77 18.90 2.65 19.98
CA ARG A 77 19.27 3.73 19.06
C ARG A 77 18.05 4.40 18.44
N LYS A 78 18.01 5.73 18.55
CA LYS A 78 17.06 6.56 17.80
C LYS A 78 17.31 6.41 16.30
N ALA A 79 16.25 6.49 15.51
CA ALA A 79 16.34 6.56 14.07
C ALA A 79 17.19 7.76 13.64
N ILE A 80 18.12 7.53 12.70
CA ILE A 80 18.97 8.56 12.11
C ILE A 80 18.32 9.00 10.79
N GLY A 81 18.34 10.30 10.49
CA GLY A 81 17.83 10.83 9.21
C GLY A 81 16.32 10.65 9.05
N THR A 82 15.54 10.79 10.13
CA THR A 82 14.08 10.59 10.12
C THR A 82 13.38 11.41 9.04
N ASP A 83 13.78 12.66 8.85
CA ASP A 83 13.13 13.58 7.91
C ASP A 83 13.37 13.16 6.45
N GLU A 84 14.61 12.79 6.12
CA GLU A 84 14.98 12.26 4.81
C GLU A 84 14.29 10.91 4.55
N TRP A 85 14.22 10.06 5.57
CA TRP A 85 13.51 8.78 5.46
C TRP A 85 12.03 8.99 5.15
N TYR A 86 11.34 9.90 5.85
CA TYR A 86 9.93 10.19 5.58
C TYR A 86 9.73 10.76 4.17
N LYS A 87 10.63 11.63 3.71
CA LYS A 87 10.60 12.15 2.34
C LYS A 87 10.71 11.01 1.31
N ASN A 88 11.60 10.06 1.53
CA ASN A 88 11.79 8.92 0.63
C ASN A 88 10.63 7.90 0.71
N ALA A 89 10.01 7.75 1.88
CA ALA A 89 8.85 6.89 2.09
C ALA A 89 7.54 7.48 1.55
N GLU A 90 7.52 8.76 1.16
CA GLU A 90 6.30 9.46 0.76
C GLU A 90 5.57 8.78 -0.40
N VAL A 91 6.30 8.24 -1.37
CA VAL A 91 5.70 7.51 -2.50
C VAL A 91 4.89 6.29 -2.00
N LEU A 92 5.44 5.51 -1.06
CA LEU A 92 4.73 4.37 -0.48
C LEU A 92 3.51 4.82 0.33
N ARG A 93 3.65 5.92 1.09
CA ARG A 93 2.54 6.47 1.89
C ARG A 93 1.39 6.93 1.00
N LEU A 94 1.69 7.63 -0.10
CA LEU A 94 0.69 8.08 -1.06
C LEU A 94 -0.08 6.90 -1.67
N HIS A 95 0.60 5.81 -2.02
CA HIS A 95 -0.06 4.60 -2.52
C HIS A 95 -0.92 3.91 -1.44
N GLN A 96 -0.45 3.84 -0.19
CA GLN A 96 -1.24 3.29 0.92
C GLN A 96 -2.50 4.11 1.19
N THR A 97 -2.36 5.44 1.25
CA THR A 97 -3.51 6.34 1.42
C THR A 97 -4.47 6.24 0.24
N LEU A 98 -3.98 5.99 -0.97
CA LEU A 98 -4.83 5.79 -2.13
C LEU A 98 -5.72 4.56 -1.97
N GLU A 99 -5.15 3.42 -1.57
CA GLU A 99 -5.89 2.18 -1.34
C GLU A 99 -6.97 2.39 -0.27
N GLU A 100 -6.61 3.01 0.87
CA GLU A 100 -7.56 3.32 1.96
C GLU A 100 -8.72 4.22 1.50
N LEU A 101 -8.43 5.23 0.67
CA LEU A 101 -9.47 6.12 0.14
C LEU A 101 -10.32 5.45 -0.95
N GLN A 102 -9.76 4.54 -1.75
CA GLN A 102 -10.50 3.76 -2.73
C GLN A 102 -11.49 2.83 -2.04
N ASP A 103 -11.05 2.11 -1.01
CA ASP A 103 -11.91 1.26 -0.19
C ASP A 103 -13.02 2.08 0.48
N SER A 104 -12.68 3.26 1.01
CA SER A 104 -13.68 4.17 1.60
C SER A 104 -14.72 4.64 0.58
N ALA A 105 -14.29 4.97 -0.65
CA ALA A 105 -15.19 5.37 -1.73
C ALA A 105 -16.10 4.23 -2.19
N LEU A 106 -15.56 3.00 -2.29
CA LEU A 106 -16.34 1.81 -2.61
C LEU A 106 -17.40 1.52 -1.54
N GLN A 107 -17.01 1.61 -0.26
CA GLN A 107 -17.91 1.38 0.86
C GLN A 107 -19.04 2.41 0.89
N THR A 108 -18.73 3.71 0.76
CA THR A 108 -19.73 4.78 0.75
C THR A 108 -20.64 4.70 -0.49
N SER A 109 -20.11 4.27 -1.64
CA SER A 109 -20.92 3.97 -2.83
C SER A 109 -21.91 2.83 -2.61
N ALA A 110 -21.50 1.77 -1.91
CA ALA A 110 -22.37 0.67 -1.56
C ALA A 110 -23.50 1.10 -0.60
N PHE A 111 -23.18 1.92 0.41
CA PHE A 111 -24.19 2.48 1.32
C PHE A 111 -25.18 3.39 0.60
N LEU A 112 -24.72 4.25 -0.31
CA LEU A 112 -25.59 5.09 -1.12
C LEU A 112 -26.56 4.24 -1.95
N ARG A 113 -26.05 3.25 -2.70
CA ARG A 113 -26.89 2.35 -3.49
C ARG A 113 -27.92 1.61 -2.66
N HIS A 114 -27.55 1.19 -1.44
CA HIS A 114 -28.47 0.53 -0.53
C HIS A 114 -29.57 1.46 -0.02
N ALA A 115 -29.24 2.71 0.34
CA ALA A 115 -30.23 3.70 0.75
C ALA A 115 -31.20 4.05 -0.38
N GLU A 116 -30.69 4.23 -1.60
CA GLU A 116 -31.49 4.47 -2.81
C GLU A 116 -32.45 3.31 -3.09
N TYR A 117 -31.98 2.07 -2.92
CA TYR A 117 -32.82 0.87 -3.09
C TYR A 117 -33.97 0.81 -2.06
N LEU A 118 -33.74 1.22 -0.81
CA LEU A 118 -34.76 1.25 0.23
C LEU A 118 -35.73 2.43 0.09
N GLY A 119 -35.43 3.41 -0.76
CA GLY A 119 -36.22 4.64 -0.91
C GLY A 119 -36.16 5.55 0.32
N ASP A 120 -35.13 5.41 1.16
CA ASP A 120 -34.93 6.27 2.33
C ASP A 120 -34.27 7.58 1.89
N GLU A 121 -35.08 8.62 1.68
CA GLU A 121 -34.61 9.91 1.17
C GLU A 121 -33.63 10.60 2.13
N GLU A 122 -33.87 10.52 3.44
CA GLU A 122 -32.99 11.13 4.45
C GLU A 122 -31.62 10.44 4.44
N ARG A 123 -31.62 9.10 4.46
CA ARG A 123 -30.38 8.33 4.40
C ARG A 123 -29.66 8.51 3.07
N THR A 124 -30.38 8.55 1.96
CA THR A 124 -29.83 8.81 0.63
C THR A 124 -29.11 10.14 0.57
N ALA A 125 -29.69 11.21 1.14
CA ALA A 125 -29.06 12.52 1.18
C ALA A 125 -27.77 12.52 2.03
N VAL A 126 -27.75 11.81 3.15
CA VAL A 126 -26.55 11.64 4.00
C VAL A 126 -25.46 10.87 3.26
N GLU A 127 -25.79 9.71 2.68
CA GLU A 127 -24.79 8.88 2.01
C GLU A 127 -24.26 9.51 0.73
N ARG A 128 -25.09 10.28 0.02
CA ARG A 128 -24.64 11.07 -1.12
C ARG A 128 -23.55 12.07 -0.72
N LYS A 129 -23.71 12.74 0.43
CA LYS A 129 -22.68 13.64 0.99
C LYS A 129 -21.42 12.88 1.38
N ASN A 130 -21.54 11.72 2.03
CA ASN A 130 -20.40 10.89 2.41
C ASN A 130 -19.61 10.42 1.20
N PHE A 131 -20.30 9.95 0.16
CA PHE A 131 -19.68 9.49 -1.07
C PHE A 131 -19.01 10.65 -1.83
N ALA A 132 -19.67 11.81 -1.93
CA ALA A 132 -19.07 13.01 -2.52
C ALA A 132 -17.78 13.43 -1.77
N ALA A 133 -17.78 13.40 -0.44
CA ALA A 133 -16.60 13.70 0.37
C ALA A 133 -15.46 12.68 0.16
N ALA A 134 -15.78 11.39 -0.02
CA ALA A 134 -14.79 10.37 -0.33
C ALA A 134 -14.14 10.60 -1.71
N LEU A 135 -14.96 10.94 -2.72
CA LEU A 135 -14.46 11.30 -4.06
C LEU A 135 -13.59 12.56 -4.03
N GLN A 136 -13.95 13.58 -3.26
CA GLN A 136 -13.11 14.77 -3.09
C GLN A 136 -11.74 14.42 -2.51
N LYS A 137 -11.68 13.61 -1.44
CA LYS A 137 -10.42 13.18 -0.84
C LYS A 137 -9.54 12.42 -1.83
N LEU A 138 -10.15 11.53 -2.63
CA LEU A 138 -9.44 10.81 -3.70
C LEU A 138 -8.84 11.78 -4.71
N TRP A 139 -9.63 12.76 -5.17
CA TRP A 139 -9.16 13.77 -6.11
C TRP A 139 -7.98 14.58 -5.55
N ASP A 140 -8.11 15.08 -4.31
CA ASP A 140 -7.07 15.83 -3.62
C ASP A 140 -5.78 15.01 -3.50
N LEU A 141 -5.90 13.71 -3.21
CA LEU A 141 -4.74 12.81 -3.19
C LEU A 141 -4.10 12.67 -4.58
N THR A 142 -4.88 12.56 -5.67
CA THR A 142 -4.28 12.50 -7.02
C THR A 142 -3.49 13.76 -7.36
N ILE A 143 -3.94 14.94 -6.89
CA ILE A 143 -3.19 16.19 -7.03
C ILE A 143 -1.90 16.12 -6.21
N ALA A 144 -1.97 15.65 -4.96
CA ALA A 144 -0.81 15.48 -4.09
C ALA A 144 0.22 14.51 -4.69
N MET A 145 -0.22 13.38 -5.26
CA MET A 145 0.64 12.42 -5.97
C MET A 145 1.40 13.08 -7.12
N ARG A 146 0.69 13.81 -8.00
CA ARG A 146 1.34 14.52 -9.11
C ARG A 146 2.35 15.56 -8.63
N ARG A 147 2.02 16.32 -7.58
CA ARG A 147 2.94 17.30 -6.96
C ARG A 147 4.19 16.63 -6.38
N ALA A 148 4.08 15.39 -5.91
CA ALA A 148 5.19 14.58 -5.44
C ALA A 148 5.95 13.86 -6.56
N GLY A 149 5.57 14.05 -7.84
CA GLY A 149 6.17 13.36 -8.98
C GLY A 149 5.75 11.89 -9.10
N VAL A 150 4.67 11.49 -8.42
CA VAL A 150 4.11 10.14 -8.48
C VAL A 150 2.92 10.15 -9.44
N GLU A 151 2.92 9.24 -10.40
CA GLU A 151 1.79 9.08 -11.32
C GLU A 151 0.63 8.36 -10.60
N PRO A 152 -0.54 8.99 -10.46
CA PRO A 152 -1.70 8.32 -9.88
C PRO A 152 -2.24 7.26 -10.86
N PRO A 153 -2.80 6.14 -10.38
CA PRO A 153 -3.43 5.18 -11.26
C PRO A 153 -4.66 5.77 -11.93
N VAL A 154 -5.02 5.21 -13.07
CA VAL A 154 -6.17 5.66 -13.85
C VAL A 154 -7.45 5.43 -13.03
N MET A 155 -8.18 6.52 -12.77
CA MET A 155 -9.48 6.43 -12.13
C MET A 155 -10.54 5.85 -13.09
N PRO A 156 -11.46 5.00 -12.60
CA PRO A 156 -12.60 4.54 -13.39
C PRO A 156 -13.44 5.70 -13.92
N ASP A 157 -13.97 5.59 -15.13
CA ASP A 157 -14.73 6.68 -15.76
C ASP A 157 -16.02 7.01 -15.01
N GLU A 158 -16.68 6.00 -14.44
CA GLU A 158 -17.87 6.18 -13.59
C GLU A 158 -17.59 7.13 -12.41
N TRP A 159 -16.39 7.06 -11.82
CA TRP A 159 -16.01 7.95 -10.71
C TRP A 159 -15.75 9.37 -11.20
N LYS A 160 -15.11 9.53 -12.37
CA LYS A 160 -14.89 10.86 -12.98
C LYS A 160 -16.20 11.53 -13.36
N GLU A 161 -17.20 10.78 -13.81
CA GLU A 161 -18.55 11.28 -14.10
C GLU A 161 -19.22 11.77 -12.81
N LYS A 162 -19.24 10.94 -11.76
CA LYS A 162 -19.82 11.34 -10.47
C LYS A 162 -19.11 12.52 -9.84
N MET A 163 -17.78 12.63 -9.98
CA MET A 163 -17.00 13.80 -9.56
C MET A 163 -17.47 15.07 -10.29
N ARG A 164 -17.72 14.99 -11.61
CA ARG A 164 -18.24 16.13 -12.38
C ARG A 164 -19.65 16.54 -11.95
N GLU A 165 -20.53 15.57 -11.66
CA GLU A 165 -21.89 15.83 -11.16
C GLU A 165 -21.92 16.58 -9.83
N ILE A 166 -20.94 16.31 -8.95
CA ILE A 166 -20.81 16.99 -7.64
C ILE A 166 -19.97 18.28 -7.70
N GLY A 167 -19.57 18.72 -8.89
CA GLY A 167 -18.86 19.99 -9.11
C GLY A 167 -17.35 19.92 -8.88
N ILE A 168 -16.75 18.73 -8.85
CA ILE A 168 -15.29 18.57 -8.82
C ILE A 168 -14.76 18.71 -10.25
N ASP A 169 -13.91 19.71 -10.47
CA ASP A 169 -13.22 19.89 -11.73
C ASP A 169 -12.15 18.82 -11.92
N THR A 170 -12.44 17.87 -12.80
CA THR A 170 -11.55 16.76 -13.16
C THR A 170 -10.64 17.08 -14.36
N THR A 171 -10.76 18.27 -14.96
CA THR A 171 -10.05 18.65 -16.20
C THR A 171 -8.67 19.28 -15.98
N GLY A 172 -8.36 19.75 -14.77
CA GLY A 172 -7.06 20.34 -14.41
C GLY A 172 -5.90 19.35 -14.21
N ALA A 173 -6.02 18.12 -14.71
CA ALA A 173 -5.09 17.02 -14.44
C ALA A 173 -4.40 16.42 -15.67
N GLY A 174 -4.41 17.16 -16.79
CA GLY A 174 -3.67 16.83 -18.02
C GLY A 174 -2.23 17.32 -18.00
#